data_AF-A0A0R0IEY3-F1
#
_entry.id   AF-A0A0R0IEY3-F1
#
_cell.length_a   1.000
_cell.length_b   1.000
_cell.length_c   1.000
_cell.angle_alpha   90.00
_cell.angle_beta   90.00
_cell.angle_gamma   90.00
#
_symmetry.space_group_name_H-M   'P 1'
#
loop_
_entity.id
_entity.type
_entity.pdbx_description
1 polymer ?
#
loop_
_entity_poly.entity_id
_entity_poly.type
_entity_poly.pdbx_seq_one_letter_code
_entity_poly.pdbx_strand_id
1 'polypeptide(L)'
;MQPRHYGTNFNQPKKFFAPFDPAGYIYWDYIDAWTNVFWHQNNKFKHSWLIYLKNNTVYNFPNWFLQWWTYFGPIPQIFPEEVQQGFQQFNRLFNNQESRIPADLMYFSSFALSWIFSWQYRNLSLRRSWPVQNPKKALPRTLRKFSSYFNKKKRRNLQRRMPDLQKTLMT
;
A
#
# COMPACT_ATOMS: atom_id res chain seq x y z
N MET A 1 1.22 12.33 -1.40
CA MET A 1 1.06 13.37 -2.45
C MET A 1 -0.33 13.27 -3.05
N GLN A 2 -0.96 14.41 -3.34
CA GLN A 2 -2.30 14.46 -3.94
C GLN A 2 -2.20 14.66 -5.46
N PRO A 3 -3.17 14.18 -6.26
CA PRO A 3 -3.19 14.39 -7.71
C PRO A 3 -2.97 15.86 -8.09
N ARG A 4 -3.60 16.79 -7.36
CA ARG A 4 -3.45 18.24 -7.59
C ARG A 4 -2.02 18.76 -7.50
N HIS A 5 -1.14 18.10 -6.73
CA HIS A 5 0.27 18.49 -6.62
C HIS A 5 1.10 18.06 -7.85
N TYR A 6 0.57 17.22 -8.75
CA TYR A 6 1.19 16.88 -10.03
C TYR A 6 0.75 17.81 -11.17
N GLY A 7 -0.13 18.79 -10.90
CA GLY A 7 -0.71 19.63 -11.94
C GLY A 7 -1.72 18.87 -12.79
N THR A 8 -2.02 19.40 -13.98
CA THR A 8 -2.95 18.81 -14.94
C THR A 8 -2.37 17.62 -15.70
N ASN A 9 -1.04 17.51 -15.79
CA ASN A 9 -0.37 16.46 -16.54
C ASN A 9 0.28 15.40 -15.63
N PHE A 10 -0.43 14.30 -15.39
CA PHE A 10 0.08 13.17 -14.59
C PHE A 10 1.28 12.43 -15.21
N ASN A 11 1.54 12.64 -16.50
CA ASN A 11 2.66 12.06 -17.22
C ASN A 11 3.89 12.98 -17.22
N GLN A 12 3.80 14.19 -16.65
CA GLN A 12 4.96 15.06 -16.52
C GLN A 12 5.93 14.48 -15.47
N PRO A 13 7.18 14.15 -15.85
CA PRO A 13 8.14 13.60 -14.91
C PRO A 13 8.55 14.62 -13.85
N LYS A 14 8.59 14.20 -12.59
CA LYS A 14 9.22 14.94 -11.50
C LYS A 14 10.62 14.41 -11.27
N LYS A 15 11.60 15.30 -11.12
CA LYS A 15 12.97 14.91 -10.81
C LYS A 15 13.09 14.43 -9.37
N PHE A 16 13.97 13.47 -9.13
CA PHE A 16 14.39 13.11 -7.78
C PHE A 16 15.23 14.23 -7.15
N PHE A 17 15.30 14.27 -5.82
CA PHE A 17 16.14 15.24 -5.11
C PHE A 17 17.64 14.99 -5.33
N ALA A 18 18.01 13.74 -5.60
CA ALA A 18 19.36 13.33 -5.96
C ALA A 18 19.38 12.73 -7.38
N PRO A 19 20.52 12.76 -8.08
CA PRO A 19 20.67 12.08 -9.36
C PRO A 19 20.33 10.58 -9.22
N PHE A 20 19.46 10.08 -10.09
CA PHE A 20 19.01 8.70 -10.11
C PHE A 20 18.69 8.28 -11.55
N ASP A 21 18.69 6.97 -11.84
CA ASP A 21 18.22 6.42 -13.11
C ASP A 21 17.00 5.51 -12.85
N PRO A 22 15.78 5.89 -13.28
CA PRO A 22 15.46 7.03 -14.16
C PRO A 22 15.62 8.40 -13.48
N ALA A 23 15.88 9.44 -14.28
CA ALA A 23 16.08 10.82 -13.82
C ALA A 23 14.85 11.45 -13.14
N GLY A 24 13.70 10.81 -13.26
CA GLY A 24 12.47 11.24 -12.63
C GLY A 24 11.42 10.14 -12.57
N TYR A 25 10.30 10.48 -11.95
CA TYR A 25 9.16 9.59 -11.75
C TYR A 25 7.88 10.34 -12.11
N ILE A 26 6.95 9.65 -12.75
CA ILE A 26 5.61 10.19 -13.03
C ILE A 26 4.64 9.80 -11.91
N TYR A 27 3.41 10.30 -11.98
CA TYR A 27 2.40 10.00 -10.96
C TYR A 27 2.10 8.50 -10.84
N TRP A 28 2.11 7.78 -11.96
CA TRP A 28 1.89 6.34 -11.98
C TRP A 28 3.01 5.57 -11.29
N ASP A 29 4.27 6.00 -11.43
CA ASP A 29 5.40 5.41 -10.73
C ASP A 29 5.28 5.61 -9.23
N TYR A 30 4.75 6.76 -8.78
CA TYR A 30 4.49 7.01 -7.37
C TYR A 30 3.43 6.05 -6.80
N ILE A 31 2.32 5.83 -7.52
CA ILE A 31 1.28 4.86 -7.11
C ILE A 31 1.85 3.44 -7.08
N ASP A 32 2.61 3.06 -8.12
CA ASP A 32 3.22 1.74 -8.20
C ASP A 32 4.27 1.56 -7.10
N ALA A 33 5.05 2.59 -6.76
CA ALA A 33 5.97 2.58 -5.62
C ALA A 33 5.21 2.28 -4.33
N TRP A 34 4.13 2.99 -4.01
CA TRP A 34 3.29 2.69 -2.84
C TRP A 34 2.73 1.27 -2.84
N THR A 35 2.35 0.77 -4.02
CA THR A 35 1.82 -0.59 -4.16
C THR A 35 2.89 -1.64 -3.90
N ASN A 36 4.15 -1.37 -4.28
CA ASN A 36 5.25 -2.33 -4.27
C ASN A 36 6.15 -2.23 -3.02
N VAL A 37 6.20 -1.07 -2.37
CA VAL A 37 7.12 -0.76 -1.26
C VAL A 37 6.98 -1.76 -0.11
N PHE A 38 5.73 -2.12 0.25
CA PHE A 38 5.45 -3.08 1.32
C PHE A 38 5.70 -4.55 0.95
N TRP A 39 5.84 -4.85 -0.34
CA TRP A 39 6.27 -6.17 -0.80
C TRP A 39 7.78 -6.30 -0.88
N HIS A 40 8.54 -5.22 -0.70
CA HIS A 40 9.98 -5.29 -0.63
C HIS A 40 10.40 -6.05 0.63
N GLN A 41 11.26 -7.05 0.44
CA GLN A 41 11.78 -7.87 1.52
C GLN A 41 13.30 -7.98 1.38
N ASN A 42 14.01 -7.68 2.46
CA ASN A 42 15.44 -7.93 2.54
C ASN A 42 15.72 -9.42 2.76
N ASN A 43 16.97 -9.83 2.51
CA ASN A 43 17.46 -11.20 2.73
C ASN A 43 17.31 -11.69 4.19
N LYS A 44 17.15 -10.78 5.15
CA LYS A 44 16.97 -11.08 6.57
C LYS A 44 15.51 -11.24 6.98
N PHE A 45 14.54 -11.05 6.07
CA PHE A 45 13.10 -11.08 6.39
C PHE A 45 12.71 -10.12 7.53
N LYS A 46 13.47 -9.02 7.67
CA LYS A 46 13.34 -8.03 8.76
C LYS A 46 13.16 -6.66 8.16
N HIS A 47 12.07 -6.46 7.43
CA HIS A 47 11.76 -5.17 6.85
C HIS A 47 10.47 -4.63 7.46
N SER A 48 10.56 -3.40 7.95
CA SER A 48 9.44 -2.64 8.49
C SER A 48 9.41 -1.27 7.84
N TRP A 49 8.20 -0.76 7.72
CA TRP A 49 7.94 0.56 7.18
C TRP A 49 7.27 1.42 8.23
N LEU A 50 7.65 2.68 8.28
CA LEU A 50 7.09 3.68 9.18
C LEU A 50 6.52 4.82 8.34
N ILE A 51 5.23 5.06 8.48
CA ILE A 51 4.50 6.11 7.78
C ILE A 51 4.10 7.17 8.79
N TYR A 52 4.52 8.40 8.50
CA TYR A 52 4.14 9.57 9.27
C TYR A 52 2.98 10.31 8.60
N LEU A 53 1.98 10.66 9.40
CA LEU A 53 0.95 11.61 9.01
C LEU A 53 1.28 12.95 9.66
N LYS A 54 1.30 13.99 8.84
CA LYS A 54 1.55 15.37 9.25
C LYS A 54 0.34 15.88 10.06
N ASN A 55 0.64 16.50 11.20
CA ASN A 55 -0.36 17.15 12.03
C ASN A 55 -0.94 18.41 11.37
N ASN A 56 -2.12 18.87 11.83
CA ASN A 56 -2.79 20.10 11.42
C ASN A 56 -2.98 20.21 9.89
N THR A 57 -3.24 19.08 9.23
CA THR A 57 -3.39 19.02 7.78
C THR A 57 -4.73 18.42 7.43
N VAL A 58 -5.51 19.12 6.61
CA VAL A 58 -6.74 18.56 6.04
C VAL A 58 -6.36 17.61 4.90
N TYR A 59 -6.54 16.32 5.16
CA TYR A 59 -6.21 15.28 4.19
C TYR A 59 -7.34 15.06 3.19
N ASN A 60 -7.02 15.25 1.91
CA ASN A 60 -7.82 14.72 0.81
C ASN A 60 -7.10 13.50 0.22
N PHE A 61 -7.45 12.30 0.69
CA PHE A 61 -6.81 11.06 0.26
C PHE A 61 -7.30 10.64 -1.12
N PRO A 62 -6.40 10.35 -2.08
CA PRO A 62 -6.82 9.86 -3.39
C PRO A 62 -7.41 8.45 -3.29
N ASN A 63 -8.28 8.10 -4.23
CA ASN A 63 -9.02 6.83 -4.21
C ASN A 63 -8.12 5.60 -4.12
N TRP A 64 -7.00 5.59 -4.85
CA TRP A 64 -6.06 4.48 -4.81
C TRP A 64 -5.41 4.32 -3.43
N PHE A 65 -5.22 5.41 -2.68
CA PHE A 65 -4.64 5.36 -1.35
C PHE A 65 -5.65 4.81 -0.34
N LEU A 66 -6.93 5.15 -0.48
CA LEU A 66 -8.00 4.55 0.33
C LEU A 66 -8.09 3.03 0.10
N GLN A 67 -7.98 2.60 -1.15
CA GLN A 67 -7.90 1.17 -1.49
C GLN A 67 -6.66 0.52 -0.88
N TRP A 68 -5.50 1.15 -1.03
CA TRP A 68 -4.24 0.68 -0.44
C TRP A 68 -4.35 0.54 1.09
N TRP A 69 -4.91 1.55 1.76
CA TRP A 69 -5.11 1.56 3.21
C TRP A 69 -6.03 0.43 3.68
N THR A 70 -7.05 0.09 2.90
CA THR A 70 -7.94 -1.04 3.21
C THR A 70 -7.19 -2.38 3.31
N TYR A 71 -6.06 -2.53 2.61
CA TYR A 71 -5.25 -3.75 2.63
C TYR A 71 -4.03 -3.67 3.56
N PHE A 72 -3.42 -2.49 3.69
CA PHE A 72 -2.13 -2.30 4.37
C PHE A 72 -2.18 -1.38 5.59
N GLY A 73 -3.37 -0.85 5.88
CA GLY A 73 -3.64 -0.08 7.09
C GLY A 73 -3.59 -0.95 8.35
N PRO A 74 -3.71 -0.30 9.51
CA PRO A 74 -3.72 -0.99 10.79
C PRO A 74 -4.91 -1.94 10.96
N ILE A 75 -4.70 -2.96 11.78
CA ILE A 75 -5.75 -3.86 12.24
C ILE A 75 -6.14 -3.40 13.66
N PRO A 76 -7.36 -2.90 13.91
CA PRO A 76 -7.70 -2.35 15.22
C PRO A 76 -7.49 -3.30 16.41
N GLN A 77 -7.51 -4.62 16.17
CA GLN A 77 -7.27 -5.64 17.18
C GLN A 77 -5.82 -5.71 17.68
N ILE A 78 -4.86 -5.07 17.00
CA ILE A 78 -3.44 -5.03 17.43
C ILE A 78 -3.07 -3.69 18.09
N PHE A 79 -4.03 -2.79 18.30
CA PHE A 79 -3.77 -1.52 18.98
C PHE A 79 -3.42 -1.75 20.45
N PRO A 80 -2.47 -0.96 21.01
CA PRO A 80 -2.34 -0.82 22.45
C PRO A 80 -3.67 -0.40 23.07
N GLU A 81 -3.89 -0.77 24.33
CA GLU A 81 -5.16 -0.57 25.01
C GLU A 81 -5.59 0.91 25.01
N GLU A 82 -4.65 1.83 25.22
CA GLU A 82 -4.89 3.27 25.25
C GLU A 82 -5.37 3.79 23.89
N VAL A 83 -4.74 3.30 22.81
CA VAL A 83 -5.10 3.65 21.43
C VAL A 83 -6.46 3.03 21.08
N GLN A 84 -6.72 1.82 21.56
CA GLN A 84 -7.99 1.13 21.32
C GLN A 84 -9.16 1.87 21.98
N GLN A 85 -9.00 2.34 23.22
CA GLN A 85 -10.01 3.14 23.92
C GLN A 85 -10.28 4.46 23.18
N GLY A 86 -9.22 5.19 22.81
CA GLY A 86 -9.35 6.43 22.04
C GLY A 86 -10.02 6.22 20.67
N PHE A 87 -9.64 5.15 19.97
CA PHE A 87 -10.25 4.79 18.69
C PHE A 87 -11.73 4.40 18.84
N GLN A 88 -12.10 3.67 19.88
CA GLN A 88 -13.50 3.33 20.16
C GLN A 88 -14.34 4.59 20.41
N GLN A 89 -13.84 5.53 21.20
CA GLN A 89 -14.53 6.80 21.45
C GLN A 89 -14.68 7.61 20.16
N PHE A 90 -13.62 7.72 19.36
CA PHE A 90 -13.66 8.36 18.06
C PHE A 90 -14.70 7.71 17.13
N ASN A 91 -14.69 6.38 17.03
CA ASN A 91 -15.55 5.63 16.13
C ASN A 91 -17.04 5.70 16.52
N ARG A 92 -17.38 6.00 17.80
CA ARG A 92 -18.77 6.28 18.22
C ARG A 92 -19.28 7.62 17.70
N LEU A 93 -18.39 8.61 17.60
CA LEU A 93 -18.72 9.95 17.12
C LEU A 93 -18.59 10.07 15.60
N PHE A 94 -17.79 9.20 14.99
CA PHE A 94 -17.49 9.24 13.58
C PHE A 94 -18.63 8.67 12.72
N ASN A 95 -19.18 9.49 11.83
CA ASN A 95 -20.22 9.06 10.91
C ASN A 95 -19.63 8.29 9.71
N ASN A 96 -19.59 6.96 9.84
CA ASN A 96 -19.12 6.06 8.78
C ASN A 96 -19.98 6.08 7.51
N GLN A 97 -21.24 6.53 7.57
CA GLN A 97 -22.13 6.54 6.40
C GLN A 97 -21.88 7.75 5.49
N GLU A 98 -21.51 8.89 6.08
CA GLU A 98 -21.22 10.12 5.34
C GLU A 98 -19.78 10.19 4.84
N SER A 99 -18.84 9.56 5.56
CA SER A 99 -17.43 9.59 5.21
C SER A 99 -17.05 8.48 4.23
N ARG A 100 -16.41 8.87 3.13
CA ARG A 100 -15.74 7.94 2.21
C ARG A 100 -14.40 7.41 2.74
N ILE A 101 -13.88 8.04 3.79
CA ILE A 101 -12.59 7.73 4.41
C ILE A 101 -12.85 6.74 5.56
N PRO A 102 -12.15 5.60 5.62
CA PRO A 102 -12.23 4.67 6.75
C PRO A 102 -11.96 5.35 8.09
N ALA A 103 -12.69 4.95 9.14
CA ALA A 103 -12.58 5.56 10.47
C ALA A 103 -11.16 5.51 11.03
N ASP A 104 -10.44 4.42 10.83
CA ASP A 104 -9.06 4.22 11.27
C ASP A 104 -8.10 5.16 10.53
N LEU A 105 -8.24 5.33 9.22
CA LEU A 105 -7.45 6.31 8.47
C LEU A 105 -7.74 7.73 8.94
N MET A 106 -9.02 8.06 9.17
CA MET A 106 -9.38 9.38 9.69
C MET A 106 -8.75 9.60 11.07
N TYR A 107 -8.91 8.66 11.99
CA TYR A 107 -8.31 8.69 13.32
C TYR A 107 -6.80 8.92 13.27
N PHE A 108 -6.07 8.12 12.48
CA PHE A 108 -4.63 8.27 12.32
C PHE A 108 -4.25 9.63 11.75
N SER A 109 -5.02 10.15 10.79
CA SER A 109 -4.76 11.44 10.18
C SER A 109 -5.08 12.64 11.08
N SER A 110 -6.13 12.54 11.89
CA SER A 110 -6.56 13.58 12.83
C SER A 110 -5.60 13.71 14.02
N PHE A 111 -5.08 12.59 14.51
CA PHE A 111 -4.17 12.55 15.65
C PHE A 111 -2.69 12.45 15.25
N ALA A 112 -2.38 12.60 13.96
CA ALA A 112 -1.01 12.49 13.42
C ALA A 112 -0.28 11.19 13.86
N LEU A 113 -1.02 10.10 13.99
CA LEU A 113 -0.46 8.83 14.44
C LEU A 113 0.42 8.24 13.36
N SER A 114 1.56 7.72 13.80
CA SER A 114 2.46 7.00 12.91
C SER A 114 1.98 5.57 12.72
N TRP A 115 2.03 5.06 11.50
CA TRP A 115 1.71 3.67 11.19
C TRP A 115 2.98 2.87 10.90
N ILE A 116 3.20 1.80 11.67
CA ILE A 116 4.29 0.85 11.44
C ILE A 116 3.72 -0.40 10.79
N PHE A 117 4.16 -0.69 9.57
CA PHE A 117 3.82 -1.91 8.86
C PHE A 117 5.02 -2.86 8.85
N SER A 118 4.82 -4.09 9.30
CA SER A 118 5.78 -5.18 9.11
C SER A 118 5.03 -6.48 8.83
N TRP A 119 5.63 -7.34 8.01
CA TRP A 119 5.11 -8.69 7.77
C TRP A 119 6.22 -9.70 7.96
N GLN A 120 5.86 -10.88 8.46
CA GLN A 120 6.77 -12.00 8.65
C GLN A 120 6.18 -13.22 7.97
N TYR A 121 6.99 -13.94 7.20
CA TYR A 121 6.56 -15.22 6.65
C TYR A 121 6.64 -16.28 7.74
N ARG A 122 5.48 -16.74 8.24
CA ARG A 122 5.44 -17.97 9.03
C ARG A 122 5.52 -19.13 8.04
N ASN A 123 6.69 -19.76 7.99
CA ASN A 123 6.83 -21.08 7.37
C ASN A 123 5.88 -22.04 8.09
N LEU A 124 4.71 -22.31 7.49
CA LEU A 124 3.79 -23.34 7.99
C LEU A 124 4.37 -24.76 7.89
N SER A 125 5.62 -24.91 7.43
CA SER A 125 6.29 -26.19 7.22
C SER A 125 6.58 -27.00 8.50
N LEU A 126 6.22 -26.51 9.69
CA LEU A 126 6.33 -27.27 10.94
C LEU A 126 5.01 -27.58 11.65
N ARG A 127 3.85 -27.31 11.05
CA ARG A 127 2.65 -28.09 11.39
C ARG A 127 2.62 -29.34 10.50
N ARG A 128 3.51 -30.26 10.85
CA ARG A 128 3.58 -31.65 10.38
C ARG A 128 2.15 -32.23 10.32
N SER A 129 1.80 -32.90 9.22
CA SER A 129 0.65 -33.81 9.01
C SER A 129 -0.58 -33.40 8.17
N TRP A 130 -0.55 -32.34 7.35
CA TRP A 130 -1.58 -32.20 6.29
C TRP A 130 -0.98 -32.32 4.88
N PRO A 131 -1.52 -33.22 4.02
CA PRO A 131 -1.00 -33.44 2.68
C PRO A 131 -1.04 -32.13 1.88
N VAL A 132 0.08 -31.89 1.20
CA VAL A 132 0.45 -30.68 0.45
C VAL A 132 -0.73 -30.15 -0.38
N GLN A 133 -1.51 -29.24 0.19
CA GLN A 133 -2.45 -28.46 -0.58
C GLN A 133 -1.68 -27.27 -1.16
N ASN A 134 -1.51 -27.30 -2.50
CA ASN A 134 -0.98 -26.24 -3.36
C ASN A 134 -0.95 -24.85 -2.67
N PRO A 135 0.21 -24.18 -2.54
CA PRO A 135 0.38 -22.96 -1.74
C PRO A 135 -0.59 -21.82 -2.12
N LYS A 136 -1.11 -21.81 -3.36
CA LYS A 136 -2.19 -20.89 -3.76
C LYS A 136 -3.45 -21.06 -2.92
N LYS A 137 -3.73 -22.25 -2.39
CA LYS A 137 -4.88 -22.54 -1.53
C LYS A 137 -4.69 -22.06 -0.08
N ALA A 138 -3.46 -21.88 0.38
CA ALA A 138 -3.15 -21.48 1.75
C ALA A 138 -3.36 -19.98 2.02
N LEU A 139 -3.36 -19.15 0.98
CA LEU A 139 -3.68 -17.73 1.12
C LEU A 139 -5.15 -17.56 1.54
N PRO A 140 -5.46 -16.72 2.56
CA PRO A 140 -6.82 -16.24 2.83
C PRO A 140 -7.53 -15.86 1.53
N ARG A 141 -8.84 -16.13 1.42
CA ARG A 141 -9.60 -15.88 0.17
C ARG A 141 -9.42 -14.44 -0.34
N THR A 142 -9.31 -13.48 0.58
CA THR A 142 -9.01 -12.06 0.31
C THR A 142 -7.65 -11.88 -0.37
N LEU A 143 -6.59 -12.46 0.20
CA LEU A 143 -5.24 -12.40 -0.37
C LEU A 143 -5.10 -13.19 -1.68
N ARG A 144 -5.86 -14.29 -1.88
CA ARG A 144 -5.94 -15.00 -3.17
C ARG A 144 -6.50 -14.11 -4.27
N LYS A 145 -7.64 -13.47 -4.03
CA LYS A 145 -8.27 -12.55 -5.00
C LYS A 145 -7.31 -11.40 -5.33
N PHE A 146 -6.61 -10.87 -4.34
CA PHE A 146 -5.64 -9.78 -4.55
C PHE A 146 -4.39 -10.24 -5.30
N SER A 147 -3.81 -11.39 -4.96
CA SER A 147 -2.67 -11.99 -5.68
C SER A 147 -3.03 -12.28 -7.15
N SER A 148 -4.24 -12.79 -7.42
CA SER A 148 -4.78 -12.96 -8.76
C SER A 148 -4.87 -11.62 -9.52
N TYR A 149 -5.49 -10.62 -8.89
CA TYR A 149 -5.62 -9.28 -9.45
C TYR A 149 -4.26 -8.63 -9.75
N PHE A 150 -3.29 -8.79 -8.84
CA PHE A 150 -1.94 -8.27 -8.97
C PHE A 150 -1.16 -8.97 -10.09
N ASN A 151 -1.19 -10.30 -10.14
CA ASN A 151 -0.56 -11.05 -11.23
C ASN A 151 -1.16 -10.68 -12.59
N LYS A 152 -2.48 -10.45 -12.65
CA LYS A 152 -3.17 -9.96 -13.86
C LYS A 152 -2.74 -8.53 -14.22
N LYS A 153 -2.63 -7.62 -13.24
CA LYS A 153 -2.16 -6.24 -13.45
C LYS A 153 -0.70 -6.20 -13.89
N LYS A 154 0.19 -6.98 -13.25
CA LYS A 154 1.60 -7.13 -13.61
C LYS A 154 1.76 -7.66 -15.04
N ARG A 155 0.99 -8.67 -15.44
CA ARG A 155 0.96 -9.16 -16.84
C ARG A 155 0.51 -8.08 -17.83
N ARG A 156 -0.55 -7.33 -17.51
CA ARG A 156 -1.02 -6.22 -18.37
C ARG A 156 0.01 -5.10 -18.49
N ASN A 157 0.68 -4.73 -17.40
CA ASN A 157 1.72 -3.71 -17.42
C ASN A 157 2.96 -4.18 -18.21
N LEU A 158 3.36 -5.45 -18.09
CA LEU A 158 4.43 -6.04 -18.91
C LEU A 158 4.05 -6.06 -20.40
N GLN A 159 2.81 -6.43 -20.74
CA GLN A 159 2.32 -6.38 -22.12
C GLN A 159 2.29 -4.97 -22.69
N ARG A 160 1.96 -3.95 -21.88
CA ARG A 160 2.00 -2.54 -22.30
C ARG A 160 3.42 -2.00 -22.48
N ARG A 161 4.40 -2.50 -21.72
CA ARG A 161 5.81 -2.07 -21.80
C ARG A 161 6.63 -2.79 -22.89
N MET A 162 6.17 -3.94 -23.39
CA MET A 162 6.86 -4.68 -24.45
C MET A 162 7.06 -3.87 -25.75
N PRO A 163 6.06 -3.12 -26.26
CA PRO A 163 6.27 -2.26 -27.44
C PRO A 163 7.31 -1.17 -27.22
N ASP A 164 7.37 -0.61 -26.01
CA ASP A 164 8.36 0.42 -25.67
C ASP A 164 9.78 -0.15 -25.61
N LEU A 165 9.96 -1.36 -25.05
CA LEU A 165 11.26 -2.03 -25.00
C LEU A 165 11.78 -2.43 -26.39
N GLN A 166 10.90 -2.89 -27.30
CA GLN A 166 11.32 -3.17 -28.67
C GLN A 166 11.73 -1.91 -29.43
N LYS A 167 11.10 -0.76 -29.15
CA LYS A 167 11.52 0.52 -29.73
C LYS A 167 12.88 0.98 -29.21
N THR A 168 13.19 0.76 -27.93
CA THR A 168 14.50 1.15 -27.37
C THR A 168 15.65 0.30 -27.90
N LEU A 169 15.40 -0.94 -28.35
CA LEU A 169 16.43 -1.82 -28.91
C LEU A 169 16.66 -1.66 -30.42
N MET A 170 15.83 -0.87 -31.11
CA MET A 170 15.97 -0.60 -32.56
C MET A 170 16.47 0.81 -32.89
N THR A 171 16.91 1.57 -31.88
CA THR A 171 17.59 2.87 -32.03
C THR A 171 19.01 2.77 -31.51
#